data_AF-A0AAW1RW89-F1
#
_entry.id   AF-A0AAW1RW89-F1
#
_cell.length_a   1.000
_cell.length_b   1.000
_cell.length_c   1.000
_cell.angle_alpha   90.00
_cell.angle_beta   90.00
_cell.angle_gamma   90.00
#
_symmetry.space_group_name_H-M   'P 1'
#
loop_
_entity.id
_entity.type
_entity.pdbx_description
1 polymer ?
#
loop_
_entity_poly.entity_id
_entity_poly.type
_entity_poly.pdbx_seq_one_letter_code
_entity_poly.pdbx_strand_id
1 'polypeptide(L)'
;MLARLCLGDLGSHKVDGGVFIDRNPELFSYILDWLRDGPSRRLPSSRLSCDQLLNEARFYQIETLSAVLELKVAMLLEHICKVGQVREMLGAIERYATPAKAAQLPKTLASLPGAPSLERAEVSAEEAQLTLLVLRDLRPQLAFTQARSFAGRACVQAIKSFVFGPRETMDLMDLVYSTSFANADTVWQVCKAVVERVILDVANAFALLHFAQQACVPSLEARARRLALSAFATALVADPAGFASLPSALLQELLEDVRLEVEEEFEVFKALTHWVQADAASRAAQFPQLLGAGVRLEQLTPDQLHKVDLHDLVAGDMKCVHMVVETVLDFHLTPDTRRRGLFDQGPHRVEDGESSQEGHAGLSVGCHALVKRPVPGQAVFRSQKRLRF
;
A
#
# COMPACT_ATOMS: atom_id res chain seq x y z
N MET A 1 -4.44 8.23 45.82
CA MET A 1 -3.61 9.27 45.16
C MET A 1 -3.20 10.37 46.15
N LEU A 2 -4.10 11.25 46.62
CA LEU A 2 -3.77 12.31 47.60
C LEU A 2 -3.08 11.79 48.87
N ALA A 3 -3.53 10.66 49.44
CA ALA A 3 -2.87 10.04 50.58
C ALA A 3 -1.40 9.65 50.28
N ARG A 4 -1.11 9.08 49.11
CA ARG A 4 0.25 8.69 48.70
C ARG A 4 1.13 9.92 48.43
N LEU A 5 0.54 10.97 47.86
CA LEU A 5 1.19 12.26 47.66
C LEU A 5 1.59 12.91 49.00
N CYS A 6 0.69 12.89 49.99
CA CYS A 6 0.98 13.38 51.34
C CYS A 6 1.96 12.47 52.11
N LEU A 7 2.00 11.17 51.83
CA LEU A 7 2.93 10.21 52.41
C LEU A 7 4.34 10.29 51.81
N GLY A 8 4.53 10.96 50.66
CA GLY A 8 5.82 11.12 49.99
C GLY A 8 6.17 10.00 49.00
N ASP A 9 5.21 9.13 48.67
CA ASP A 9 5.37 8.05 47.68
C ASP A 9 5.41 8.57 46.23
N LEU A 10 5.08 9.85 46.04
CA LEU A 10 5.11 10.55 44.76
C LEU A 10 6.09 11.73 44.88
N GLY A 11 6.89 11.98 43.83
CA GLY A 11 7.90 13.04 43.80
C GLY A 11 7.26 14.40 44.07
N SER A 12 7.34 14.86 45.31
CA SER A 12 6.74 16.10 45.78
C SER A 12 7.68 16.76 46.79
N HIS A 13 7.76 18.08 46.74
CA HIS A 13 8.58 18.84 47.68
C HIS A 13 7.71 19.27 48.86
N LYS A 14 8.12 18.92 50.08
CA LYS A 14 7.47 19.38 51.30
C LYS A 14 8.20 20.60 51.83
N VAL A 15 7.53 21.75 51.87
CA VAL A 15 8.05 23.00 52.44
C VAL A 15 6.98 23.54 53.39
N ASP A 16 7.35 23.76 54.65
CA ASP A 16 6.49 24.35 55.70
C ASP A 16 5.10 23.70 55.85
N GLY A 17 5.03 22.37 55.77
CA GLY A 17 3.77 21.61 55.91
C GLY A 17 2.88 21.62 54.67
N GLY A 18 3.22 22.40 53.64
CA GLY A 18 2.62 22.35 52.32
C GLY A 18 3.27 21.29 51.43
N VAL A 19 2.47 20.66 50.57
CA VAL A 19 2.98 19.78 49.50
C VAL A 19 3.02 20.59 48.21
N PHE A 20 4.22 20.82 47.68
CA PHE A 20 4.43 21.50 46.41
C PHE A 20 4.57 20.49 45.27
N ILE A 21 3.74 20.68 44.23
CA ILE A 21 3.69 19.84 43.04
C ILE A 21 4.03 20.73 41.84
N ASP A 22 5.24 20.57 41.30
CA ASP A 22 5.71 21.30 40.11
C ASP A 22 5.24 20.59 38.83
N ARG A 23 3.93 20.65 38.56
CA ARG A 23 3.27 19.94 37.44
C ARG A 23 2.25 20.87 36.78
N ASN A 24 1.81 20.50 35.57
CA ASN A 24 0.93 21.37 34.78
C ASN A 24 -0.46 21.54 35.46
N PRO A 25 -0.82 22.76 35.92
CA PRO A 25 -2.07 22.98 36.64
C PRO A 25 -3.31 22.87 35.74
N GLU A 26 -3.19 23.12 34.44
CA GLU A 26 -4.30 23.05 33.49
C GLU A 26 -4.74 21.60 33.29
N LEU A 27 -3.78 20.69 33.10
CA LEU A 27 -4.03 19.26 32.92
C LEU A 27 -4.51 18.58 34.21
N PHE A 28 -4.18 19.16 35.37
CA PHE A 28 -4.60 18.63 36.66
C PHE A 28 -6.11 18.64 36.85
N SER A 29 -6.83 19.57 36.21
CA SER A 29 -8.30 19.59 36.22
C SER A 29 -8.91 18.28 35.70
N TYR A 30 -8.38 17.74 34.60
CA TYR A 30 -8.80 16.44 34.03
C TYR A 30 -8.52 15.28 34.98
N ILE A 31 -7.41 15.33 35.73
CA ILE A 31 -7.07 14.33 36.74
C ILE A 31 -8.11 14.32 37.86
N LEU A 32 -8.44 15.49 38.41
CA LEU A 32 -9.43 15.61 39.49
C LEU A 32 -10.82 15.21 39.02
N ASP A 33 -11.21 15.66 37.84
CA ASP A 33 -12.48 15.34 37.21
C ASP A 33 -12.64 13.83 36.99
N TRP A 34 -11.59 13.16 36.52
CA TRP A 34 -11.59 11.70 36.36
C TRP A 34 -11.75 10.97 37.68
N LEU A 35 -11.05 11.41 38.73
CA LEU A 35 -11.15 10.80 40.06
C LEU A 35 -12.50 11.04 40.73
N ARG A 36 -13.16 12.18 40.42
CA ARG A 36 -14.46 12.54 40.99
C ARG A 36 -15.62 11.85 40.28
N ASP A 37 -15.65 11.95 38.95
CA ASP A 37 -16.81 11.61 38.11
C ASP A 37 -16.60 10.33 37.28
N GLY A 38 -15.37 9.79 37.24
CA GLY A 38 -15.02 8.61 36.46
C GLY A 38 -14.92 8.88 34.94
N PRO A 39 -15.07 7.84 34.10
CA PRO A 39 -14.89 7.92 32.64
C PRO A 39 -15.88 8.80 31.87
N SER A 40 -16.83 9.41 32.57
CA SER A 40 -17.99 10.07 32.00
C SER A 40 -17.71 11.50 31.49
N ARG A 41 -16.48 12.02 31.64
CA ARG A 41 -16.08 13.37 31.20
C ARG A 41 -15.26 13.37 29.91
N ARG A 42 -15.41 14.46 29.15
CA ARG A 42 -14.69 14.67 27.88
C ARG A 42 -13.20 14.85 28.11
N LEU A 43 -12.42 13.89 27.63
CA LEU A 43 -10.97 13.97 27.53
C LEU A 43 -10.56 15.01 26.46
N PRO A 44 -9.33 15.55 26.54
CA PRO A 44 -8.79 16.45 25.52
C PRO A 44 -8.93 15.86 24.12
N SER A 45 -9.17 16.73 23.16
CA SER A 45 -9.35 16.37 21.76
C SER A 45 -8.01 16.13 21.06
N SER A 46 -7.07 17.08 21.25
CA SER A 46 -5.79 17.06 20.57
C SER A 46 -4.89 15.89 21.01
N ARG A 47 -4.13 15.34 20.04
CA ARG A 47 -3.13 14.27 20.27
C ARG A 47 -2.08 14.69 21.30
N LEU A 48 -1.58 15.92 21.17
CA LEU A 48 -0.55 16.50 22.05
C LEU A 48 -1.07 16.60 23.49
N SER A 49 -2.27 17.13 23.68
CA SER A 49 -2.89 17.26 25.00
C SER A 49 -3.18 15.88 25.61
N CYS A 50 -3.54 14.88 24.79
CA CYS A 50 -3.69 13.50 25.26
C CYS A 50 -2.35 12.90 25.71
N ASP A 51 -1.25 13.12 24.98
CA ASP A 51 0.08 12.65 25.38
C ASP A 51 0.56 13.32 26.67
N GLN A 52 0.37 14.63 26.79
CA GLN A 52 0.72 15.36 28.00
C GLN A 52 -0.11 14.89 29.20
N LEU A 53 -1.43 14.71 29.01
CA LEU A 53 -2.30 14.19 30.06
C LEU A 53 -1.97 12.73 30.41
N LEU A 54 -1.52 11.92 29.46
CA LEU A 54 -1.05 10.55 29.71
C LEU A 54 0.21 10.56 30.60
N ASN A 55 1.13 11.48 30.36
CA ASN A 55 2.30 11.66 31.23
C ASN A 55 1.90 12.09 32.65
N GLU A 56 0.88 12.93 32.80
CA GLU A 56 0.31 13.26 34.11
C GLU A 56 -0.38 12.06 34.77
N ALA A 57 -1.23 11.33 34.04
CA ALA A 57 -1.92 10.15 34.55
C ALA A 57 -0.94 9.06 35.03
N ARG A 58 0.16 8.85 34.29
CA ARG A 58 1.25 7.95 34.67
C ARG A 58 1.99 8.43 35.91
N PHE A 59 2.30 9.72 36.00
CA PHE A 59 2.94 10.30 37.19
C PHE A 59 2.07 10.08 38.44
N TYR A 60 0.77 10.32 38.33
CA TYR A 60 -0.19 10.11 39.42
C TYR A 60 -0.62 8.64 39.61
N GLN A 61 -0.09 7.72 38.80
CA GLN A 61 -0.38 6.28 38.82
C GLN A 61 -1.87 5.95 38.70
N ILE A 62 -2.57 6.68 37.82
CA ILE A 62 -3.99 6.44 37.53
C ILE A 62 -4.07 5.49 36.33
N GLU A 63 -4.04 4.19 36.61
CA GLU A 63 -3.99 3.14 35.58
C GLU A 63 -5.19 3.17 34.63
N THR A 64 -6.39 3.40 35.16
CA THR A 64 -7.63 3.44 34.36
C THR A 64 -7.65 4.59 33.36
N LEU A 65 -7.21 5.78 33.77
CA LEU A 65 -7.09 6.95 32.88
C LEU A 65 -5.96 6.74 31.86
N SER A 66 -4.83 6.18 32.30
CA SER A 66 -3.69 5.91 31.42
C SER A 66 -4.09 4.96 30.29
N ALA A 67 -4.78 3.86 30.60
CA ALA A 67 -5.25 2.90 29.60
C ALA A 67 -6.23 3.53 28.60
N VAL A 68 -7.16 4.36 29.06
CA VAL A 68 -8.12 5.04 28.18
C VAL A 68 -7.43 6.07 27.29
N LEU A 69 -6.45 6.82 27.82
CA LEU A 69 -5.68 7.76 27.03
C LEU A 69 -4.84 7.03 25.98
N GLU A 70 -4.13 5.95 26.34
CA GLU A 70 -3.36 5.13 25.38
C GLU A 70 -4.24 4.62 24.22
N LEU A 71 -5.46 4.19 24.51
CA LEU A 71 -6.41 3.79 23.47
C LEU A 71 -6.81 4.98 22.59
N LYS A 72 -7.16 6.13 23.18
CA LYS A 72 -7.55 7.35 22.44
C LYS A 72 -6.40 7.85 21.56
N VAL A 73 -5.19 7.85 22.09
CA VAL A 73 -3.93 8.12 21.41
C VAL A 73 -3.77 7.26 20.16
N ALA A 74 -3.97 5.94 20.29
CA ALA A 74 -3.86 5.00 19.18
C ALA A 74 -4.93 5.28 18.11
N MET A 75 -6.18 5.51 18.50
CA MET A 75 -7.26 5.84 17.57
C MET A 75 -6.99 7.13 16.78
N LEU A 76 -6.41 8.15 17.42
CA LEU A 76 -6.02 9.40 16.74
C LEU A 76 -4.89 9.15 15.72
N LEU A 77 -3.93 8.28 16.01
CA LEU A 77 -2.89 7.90 15.06
C LEU A 77 -3.47 7.13 13.86
N GLU A 78 -4.38 6.19 14.10
CA GLU A 78 -5.08 5.47 13.03
C GLU A 78 -5.85 6.44 12.13
N HIS A 79 -6.50 7.45 12.72
CA HIS A 79 -7.17 8.51 11.97
C HIS A 79 -6.21 9.30 11.07
N ILE A 80 -5.10 9.80 11.62
CA ILE A 80 -4.09 10.52 10.83
C ILE A 80 -3.53 9.64 9.70
N CYS A 81 -3.29 8.36 9.98
CA CYS A 81 -2.84 7.38 8.99
C CYS A 81 -3.87 7.22 7.85
N LYS A 82 -5.15 7.08 8.19
CA LYS A 82 -6.25 6.94 7.23
C LYS A 82 -6.41 8.18 6.35
N VAL A 83 -6.40 9.37 6.94
CA VAL A 83 -6.46 10.64 6.19
C VAL A 83 -5.25 10.77 5.27
N GLY A 84 -4.06 10.34 5.71
CA GLY A 84 -2.88 10.28 4.86
C GLY A 84 -3.04 9.31 3.68
N GLN A 85 -3.64 8.13 3.89
CA GLN A 85 -3.94 7.19 2.79
C GLN A 85 -4.91 7.80 1.76
N VAL A 86 -5.94 8.53 2.21
CA VAL A 86 -6.85 9.26 1.33
C VAL A 86 -6.08 10.28 0.48
N ARG A 87 -5.19 11.05 1.11
CA ARG A 87 -4.36 12.04 0.42
C ARG A 87 -3.53 11.42 -0.69
N GLU A 88 -2.83 10.32 -0.41
CA GLU A 88 -2.00 9.66 -1.43
C GLU A 88 -2.85 9.11 -2.58
N MET A 89 -4.02 8.54 -2.29
CA MET A 89 -4.94 8.05 -3.32
C MET A 89 -5.48 9.18 -4.20
N LEU A 90 -5.86 10.31 -3.60
CA LEU A 90 -6.23 11.52 -4.35
C LEU A 90 -5.04 12.05 -5.16
N GLY A 91 -3.83 12.00 -4.61
CA GLY A 91 -2.60 12.34 -5.33
C GLY A 91 -2.37 11.50 -6.59
N ALA A 92 -2.70 10.20 -6.54
CA ALA A 92 -2.68 9.31 -7.71
C ALA A 92 -3.78 9.68 -8.70
N ILE A 93 -5.00 9.97 -8.23
CA ILE A 93 -6.13 10.39 -9.07
C ILE A 93 -5.81 11.69 -9.81
N GLU A 94 -5.25 12.67 -9.11
CA GLU A 94 -4.89 13.96 -9.67
C GLU A 94 -3.86 13.86 -10.80
N ARG A 95 -3.03 12.81 -10.82
CA ARG A 95 -1.91 12.68 -11.76
C ARG A 95 -2.21 11.75 -12.91
N TYR A 96 -2.78 10.58 -12.61
CA TYR A 96 -2.96 9.52 -13.61
C TYR A 96 -4.34 9.50 -14.28
N ALA A 97 -5.26 10.37 -13.88
CA ALA A 97 -6.55 10.50 -14.56
C ALA A 97 -6.42 11.21 -15.92
N THR A 98 -7.04 10.63 -16.94
CA THR A 98 -7.15 11.22 -18.29
C THR A 98 -8.53 11.83 -18.51
N PRO A 99 -8.71 12.75 -19.49
CA PRO A 99 -10.01 13.35 -19.78
C PRO A 99 -11.12 12.33 -20.08
N ALA A 100 -10.79 11.25 -20.81
CA ALA A 100 -11.73 10.18 -21.11
C ALA A 100 -12.21 9.45 -19.85
N LYS A 101 -11.28 9.18 -18.91
CA LYS A 101 -11.56 8.55 -17.61
C LYS A 101 -12.39 9.46 -16.71
N ALA A 102 -12.09 10.77 -16.70
CA ALA A 102 -12.87 11.76 -15.96
C ALA A 102 -14.34 11.81 -16.42
N ALA A 103 -14.61 11.63 -17.72
CA ALA A 103 -15.97 11.56 -18.25
C ALA A 103 -16.74 10.28 -17.84
N GLN A 104 -16.04 9.18 -17.57
CA GLN A 104 -16.64 7.91 -17.15
C GLN A 104 -16.93 7.87 -15.64
N LEU A 105 -16.19 8.67 -14.87
CA LEU A 105 -16.24 8.69 -13.41
C LEU A 105 -17.66 8.83 -12.81
N PRO A 106 -18.54 9.75 -13.29
CA PRO A 106 -19.88 9.90 -12.70
C PRO A 106 -20.72 8.62 -12.77
N LYS A 107 -20.58 7.84 -13.85
CA LYS A 107 -21.29 6.56 -14.02
C LYS A 107 -20.79 5.52 -13.02
N THR A 108 -19.48 5.46 -12.83
CA THR A 108 -18.88 4.54 -11.87
C THR A 108 -19.23 4.92 -10.44
N LEU A 109 -19.20 6.21 -10.09
CA LEU A 109 -19.62 6.69 -8.78
C LEU A 109 -21.08 6.35 -8.49
N ALA A 110 -21.98 6.53 -9.47
CA ALA A 110 -23.39 6.14 -9.34
C ALA A 110 -23.60 4.63 -9.15
N SER A 111 -22.66 3.80 -9.62
CA SER A 111 -22.70 2.34 -9.43
C SER A 111 -22.19 1.87 -8.06
N LEU A 112 -21.55 2.75 -7.28
CA LEU A 112 -21.03 2.39 -5.96
C LEU A 112 -22.16 2.28 -4.94
N PRO A 113 -22.16 1.23 -4.09
CA PRO A 113 -23.21 1.02 -3.11
C PRO A 113 -23.12 2.08 -2.00
N GLY A 114 -24.23 2.79 -1.79
CA GLY A 114 -24.37 3.84 -0.79
C GLY A 114 -23.76 5.16 -1.27
N ALA A 115 -24.60 6.13 -1.64
CA ALA A 115 -24.17 7.52 -1.66
C ALA A 115 -23.95 7.89 -0.19
N PRO A 116 -22.71 8.10 0.25
CA PRO A 116 -22.49 8.44 1.63
C PRO A 116 -22.86 9.91 1.73
N SER A 117 -24.12 10.22 2.04
CA SER A 117 -24.50 11.56 2.46
C SER A 117 -23.88 11.76 3.84
N LEU A 118 -22.58 12.06 3.88
CA LEU A 118 -21.84 12.20 5.13
C LEU A 118 -22.32 13.48 5.81
N GLU A 119 -23.00 13.34 6.94
CA GLU A 119 -23.16 14.45 7.87
C GLU A 119 -21.77 14.84 8.41
N ARG A 120 -21.56 16.14 8.63
CA ARG A 120 -20.34 16.66 9.26
C ARG A 120 -20.25 16.13 10.69
N ALA A 121 -19.68 14.95 10.87
CA ALA A 121 -19.18 14.50 12.16
C ALA A 121 -17.88 15.27 12.41
N GLU A 122 -18.02 16.49 12.94
CA GLU A 122 -16.92 17.42 13.13
C GLU A 122 -15.97 16.89 14.19
N VAL A 123 -14.75 16.60 13.74
CA VAL A 123 -13.59 16.49 14.62
C VAL A 123 -13.26 17.89 15.15
N SER A 124 -12.73 18.00 16.37
CA SER A 124 -12.35 19.31 16.94
C SER A 124 -11.40 20.06 15.99
N ALA A 125 -11.57 21.38 15.87
CA ALA A 125 -10.74 22.22 14.99
C ALA A 125 -9.23 22.06 15.27
N GLU A 126 -8.86 21.82 16.53
CA GLU A 126 -7.46 21.56 16.94
C GLU A 126 -6.92 20.24 16.39
N GLU A 127 -7.75 19.19 16.37
CA GLU A 127 -7.38 17.88 15.84
C GLU A 127 -7.24 17.92 14.30
N ALA A 128 -8.12 18.67 13.62
CA ALA A 128 -8.03 18.89 12.18
C ALA A 128 -6.72 19.65 11.83
N GLN A 129 -6.40 20.70 12.59
CA GLN A 129 -5.17 21.48 12.41
C GLN A 129 -3.89 20.66 12.66
N LEU A 130 -3.89 19.79 13.68
CA LEU A 130 -2.78 18.88 13.94
C LEU A 130 -2.62 17.86 12.80
N THR A 131 -3.73 17.28 12.32
CA THR A 131 -3.72 16.33 11.20
C THR A 131 -3.15 16.99 9.94
N LEU A 132 -3.55 18.23 9.67
CA LEU A 132 -3.01 19.08 8.61
C LEU A 132 -1.50 19.26 8.72
N LEU A 133 -1.00 19.69 9.87
CA LEU A 133 0.43 19.91 10.12
C LEU A 133 1.25 18.61 9.95
N VAL A 134 0.78 17.51 10.56
CA VAL A 134 1.47 16.22 10.49
C VAL A 134 1.55 15.71 9.06
N LEU A 135 0.45 15.77 8.32
CA LEU A 135 0.43 15.27 6.97
C LEU A 135 1.23 16.19 6.05
N ARG A 136 1.03 17.51 6.08
CA ARG A 136 1.69 18.44 5.15
C ARG A 136 3.20 18.52 5.37
N ASP A 137 3.62 18.65 6.62
CA ASP A 137 4.98 19.10 6.94
C ASP A 137 5.88 17.98 7.49
N LEU A 138 5.32 16.87 7.97
CA LEU A 138 6.10 15.81 8.65
C LEU A 138 6.11 14.45 7.94
N ARG A 139 5.07 14.11 7.16
CA ARG A 139 5.00 12.79 6.50
C ARG A 139 5.61 12.82 5.10
N PRO A 140 6.56 11.92 4.76
CA PRO A 140 7.06 11.79 3.41
C PRO A 140 5.91 11.47 2.44
N GLN A 141 5.85 12.22 1.34
CA GLN A 141 4.86 12.02 0.28
C GLN A 141 5.30 10.89 -0.63
N LEU A 142 4.35 10.14 -1.20
CA LEU A 142 4.69 9.13 -2.19
C LEU A 142 5.29 9.78 -3.44
N ALA A 143 6.25 9.09 -4.04
CA ALA A 143 6.84 9.53 -5.29
C ALA A 143 5.86 9.23 -6.44
N PHE A 144 5.59 10.25 -7.26
CA PHE A 144 4.75 10.10 -8.44
C PHE A 144 5.57 10.45 -9.68
N THR A 145 5.30 9.74 -10.78
CA THR A 145 6.03 9.94 -12.05
C THR A 145 5.44 11.06 -12.91
N GLN A 146 4.18 11.46 -12.65
CA GLN A 146 3.47 12.47 -13.44
C GLN A 146 3.11 13.72 -12.61
N ALA A 147 2.97 14.86 -13.28
CA ALA A 147 2.46 16.09 -12.69
C ALA A 147 0.93 16.04 -12.54
N ARG A 148 0.38 16.90 -11.67
CA ARG A 148 -1.08 16.99 -11.47
C ARG A 148 -1.77 17.49 -12.74
N SER A 149 -2.81 16.80 -13.19
CA SER A 149 -3.56 17.10 -14.42
C SER A 149 -4.88 17.83 -14.12
N PHE A 150 -5.38 18.59 -15.10
CA PHE A 150 -6.70 19.22 -14.99
C PHE A 150 -7.84 18.18 -14.91
N ALA A 151 -7.73 17.09 -15.67
CA ALA A 151 -8.66 15.96 -15.61
C ALA A 151 -8.68 15.32 -14.21
N GLY A 152 -7.51 15.18 -13.58
CA GLY A 152 -7.39 14.69 -12.21
C GLY A 152 -8.09 15.59 -11.19
N ARG A 153 -7.94 16.91 -11.29
CA ARG A 153 -8.69 17.85 -10.42
C ARG A 153 -10.20 17.75 -10.63
N ALA A 154 -10.65 17.59 -11.88
CA ALA A 154 -12.07 17.38 -12.16
C ALA A 154 -12.60 16.09 -11.52
N CYS A 155 -11.81 15.00 -11.54
CA CYS A 155 -12.14 13.76 -10.84
C CYS A 155 -12.28 13.96 -9.33
N VAL A 156 -11.34 14.69 -8.70
CA VAL A 156 -11.39 14.99 -7.27
C VAL A 156 -12.64 15.81 -6.92
N GLN A 157 -13.01 16.79 -7.75
CA GLN A 157 -14.23 17.57 -7.55
C GLN A 157 -15.50 16.72 -7.69
N ALA A 158 -15.52 15.74 -8.61
CA ALA A 158 -16.63 14.80 -8.74
C ALA A 158 -16.74 13.84 -7.54
N ILE A 159 -15.60 13.41 -6.98
CA ILE A 159 -15.59 12.62 -5.73
C ILE A 159 -16.13 13.47 -4.57
N LYS A 160 -15.71 14.74 -4.48
CA LYS A 160 -16.23 15.67 -3.47
C LYS A 160 -17.74 15.83 -3.56
N SER A 161 -18.27 16.09 -4.74
CA SER A 161 -19.71 16.28 -4.93
C SER A 161 -20.51 15.00 -4.66
N PHE A 162 -19.92 13.82 -4.89
CA PHE A 162 -20.53 12.53 -4.57
C PHE A 162 -20.57 12.26 -3.05
N VAL A 163 -19.50 12.59 -2.32
CA VAL A 163 -19.36 12.23 -0.90
C VAL A 163 -19.89 13.30 0.06
N PHE A 164 -19.67 14.58 -0.22
CA PHE A 164 -20.08 15.69 0.67
C PHE A 164 -21.19 16.56 0.06
N GLY A 165 -21.61 16.24 -1.15
CA GLY A 165 -22.62 17.00 -1.89
C GLY A 165 -22.04 18.19 -2.68
N PRO A 166 -22.82 18.74 -3.63
CA PRO A 166 -22.34 19.76 -4.56
C PRO A 166 -22.23 21.17 -3.96
N ARG A 167 -22.72 21.38 -2.72
CA ARG A 167 -22.80 22.71 -2.09
C ARG A 167 -21.53 23.11 -1.34
N GLU A 168 -20.59 22.18 -1.13
CA GLU A 168 -19.38 22.43 -0.37
C GLU A 168 -18.35 23.21 -1.18
N THR A 169 -17.93 24.36 -0.64
CA THR A 169 -16.97 25.27 -1.26
C THR A 169 -15.52 24.92 -0.94
N MET A 170 -15.28 24.22 0.17
CA MET A 170 -13.95 23.79 0.59
C MET A 170 -13.36 22.73 -0.34
N ASP A 171 -12.04 22.59 -0.32
CA ASP A 171 -11.37 21.50 -1.02
C ASP A 171 -11.68 20.15 -0.36
N LEU A 172 -11.62 19.06 -1.14
CA LEU A 172 -11.93 17.74 -0.62
C LEU A 172 -11.00 17.37 0.55
N MET A 173 -9.71 17.67 0.44
CA MET A 173 -8.78 17.34 1.52
C MET A 173 -9.07 18.13 2.79
N ASP A 174 -9.42 19.42 2.68
CA ASP A 174 -9.80 20.25 3.83
C ASP A 174 -11.01 19.71 4.57
N LEU A 175 -11.97 19.15 3.84
CA LEU A 175 -13.09 18.43 4.43
C LEU A 175 -12.61 17.15 5.12
N VAL A 176 -11.80 16.33 4.46
CA VAL A 176 -11.31 15.06 5.04
C VAL A 176 -10.52 15.29 6.34
N TYR A 177 -9.72 16.36 6.44
CA TYR A 177 -8.97 16.67 7.66
C TYR A 177 -9.86 16.93 8.89
N SER A 178 -11.10 17.39 8.69
CA SER A 178 -12.07 17.69 9.76
C SER A 178 -13.15 16.62 9.95
N THR A 179 -13.07 15.51 9.21
CA THR A 179 -14.05 14.42 9.27
C THR A 179 -13.67 13.35 10.28
N SER A 180 -14.65 12.57 10.73
CA SER A 180 -14.41 11.38 11.55
C SER A 180 -13.68 10.27 10.78
N PHE A 181 -13.10 9.30 11.51
CA PHE A 181 -12.48 8.11 10.92
C PHE A 181 -13.40 7.36 9.95
N ALA A 182 -14.67 7.17 10.30
CA ALA A 182 -15.63 6.45 9.46
C ALA A 182 -15.88 7.18 8.12
N ASN A 183 -15.95 8.50 8.18
CA ASN A 183 -16.12 9.36 7.00
C ASN A 183 -14.86 9.32 6.13
N ALA A 184 -13.68 9.42 6.73
CA ALA A 184 -12.40 9.29 6.03
C ALA A 184 -12.22 7.90 5.39
N ASP A 185 -12.62 6.82 6.08
CA ASP A 185 -12.61 5.46 5.51
C ASP A 185 -13.56 5.36 4.31
N THR A 186 -14.75 5.94 4.40
CA THR A 186 -15.69 5.97 3.30
C THR A 186 -15.12 6.68 2.07
N VAL A 187 -14.50 7.84 2.25
CA VAL A 187 -13.78 8.55 1.17
C VAL A 187 -12.67 7.68 0.60
N TRP A 188 -11.91 6.99 1.45
CA TRP A 188 -10.85 6.07 1.03
C TRP A 188 -11.39 4.93 0.15
N GLN A 189 -12.49 4.29 0.55
CA GLN A 189 -13.11 3.20 -0.23
C GLN A 189 -13.57 3.69 -1.60
N VAL A 190 -14.16 4.89 -1.67
CA VAL A 190 -14.56 5.50 -2.94
C VAL A 190 -13.33 5.77 -3.81
N CYS A 191 -12.28 6.39 -3.26
CA CYS A 191 -11.06 6.67 -4.01
C CYS A 191 -10.38 5.39 -4.51
N LYS A 192 -10.32 4.35 -3.68
CA LYS A 192 -9.80 3.03 -4.05
C LYS A 192 -10.59 2.43 -5.21
N ALA A 193 -11.93 2.44 -5.14
CA ALA A 193 -12.76 1.90 -6.21
C ALA A 193 -12.60 2.68 -7.52
N VAL A 194 -12.46 4.01 -7.45
CA VAL A 194 -12.18 4.86 -8.61
C VAL A 194 -10.84 4.51 -9.25
N VAL A 195 -9.78 4.38 -8.44
CA VAL A 195 -8.46 4.02 -8.97
C VAL A 195 -8.47 2.64 -9.61
N GLU A 196 -9.05 1.64 -8.93
CA GLU A 196 -9.10 0.27 -9.43
C GLU A 196 -9.98 0.10 -10.67
N ARG A 197 -11.10 0.82 -10.79
CA ARG A 197 -12.10 0.59 -11.86
C ARG A 197 -11.99 1.55 -13.04
N VAL A 198 -11.48 2.77 -12.84
CA VAL A 198 -11.51 3.83 -13.86
C VAL A 198 -10.11 4.29 -14.25
N ILE A 199 -9.19 4.42 -13.28
CA ILE A 199 -7.90 5.06 -13.53
C ILE A 199 -6.86 4.08 -14.03
N LEU A 200 -6.87 2.85 -13.48
CA LEU A 200 -5.96 1.80 -13.88
C LEU A 200 -6.12 1.43 -15.36
N ASP A 201 -5.03 1.50 -16.09
CA ASP A 201 -4.95 1.34 -17.54
C ASP A 201 -3.53 0.98 -17.97
N VAL A 202 -3.36 0.59 -19.22
CA VAL A 202 -2.07 0.13 -19.76
C VAL A 202 -1.03 1.26 -19.71
N ALA A 203 -1.47 2.52 -19.90
CA ALA A 203 -0.62 3.71 -19.89
C ALA A 203 -0.14 4.16 -18.49
N ASN A 204 -0.56 3.49 -17.41
CA ASN A 204 -0.11 3.82 -16.05
C ASN A 204 0.06 2.57 -15.17
N ALA A 205 0.16 1.39 -15.79
CA ALA A 205 0.17 0.11 -15.09
C ALA A 205 1.37 -0.02 -14.13
N PHE A 206 2.57 0.35 -14.58
CA PHE A 206 3.79 0.25 -13.76
C PHE A 206 3.82 1.32 -12.67
N ALA A 207 3.46 2.55 -13.01
CA ALA A 207 3.38 3.66 -12.06
C ALA A 207 2.37 3.36 -10.94
N LEU A 208 1.19 2.83 -11.28
CA LEU A 208 0.17 2.45 -10.29
C LEU A 208 0.51 1.18 -9.52
N LEU A 209 1.27 0.24 -10.11
CA LEU A 209 1.77 -0.93 -9.40
C LEU A 209 2.74 -0.52 -8.29
N HIS A 210 3.75 0.31 -8.62
CA HIS A 210 4.69 0.81 -7.63
C HIS A 210 3.98 1.63 -6.54
N PHE A 211 3.05 2.50 -6.94
CA PHE A 211 2.21 3.25 -6.00
C PHE A 211 1.42 2.31 -5.08
N ALA A 212 0.79 1.26 -5.61
CA ALA A 212 -0.01 0.33 -4.82
C ALA A 212 0.82 -0.43 -3.78
N GLN A 213 2.06 -0.80 -4.12
CA GLN A 213 2.99 -1.40 -3.18
C GLN A 213 3.37 -0.41 -2.06
N GLN A 214 3.75 0.82 -2.43
CA GLN A 214 4.11 1.87 -1.46
C GLN A 214 2.94 2.27 -0.54
N ALA A 215 1.73 2.33 -1.09
CA ALA A 215 0.50 2.64 -0.35
C ALA A 215 -0.09 1.44 0.40
N CYS A 216 0.49 0.24 0.24
CA CYS A 216 0.03 -1.03 0.79
C CYS A 216 -1.44 -1.35 0.45
N VAL A 217 -1.80 -1.25 -0.84
CA VAL A 217 -3.15 -1.55 -1.35
C VAL A 217 -3.13 -2.83 -2.20
N PRO A 218 -3.28 -4.03 -1.60
CA PRO A 218 -2.99 -5.30 -2.27
C PRO A 218 -3.95 -5.62 -3.42
N SER A 219 -5.21 -5.18 -3.34
CA SER A 219 -6.18 -5.40 -4.43
C SER A 219 -5.84 -4.59 -5.68
N LEU A 220 -5.33 -3.37 -5.52
CA LEU A 220 -4.85 -2.55 -6.62
C LEU A 220 -3.55 -3.11 -7.18
N GLU A 221 -2.62 -3.52 -6.31
CA GLU A 221 -1.36 -4.15 -6.70
C GLU A 221 -1.61 -5.40 -7.56
N ALA A 222 -2.46 -6.33 -7.10
CA ALA A 222 -2.76 -7.55 -7.84
C ALA A 222 -3.39 -7.28 -9.22
N ARG A 223 -4.20 -6.21 -9.33
CA ARG A 223 -4.85 -5.83 -10.58
C ARG A 223 -3.89 -5.11 -11.53
N ALA A 224 -3.07 -4.19 -11.02
CA ALA A 224 -2.04 -3.50 -11.77
C ALA A 224 -0.96 -4.48 -12.25
N ARG A 225 -0.54 -5.42 -11.40
CA ARG A 225 0.39 -6.51 -11.77
C ARG A 225 -0.18 -7.35 -12.89
N ARG A 226 -1.44 -7.79 -12.79
CA ARG A 226 -2.09 -8.56 -13.86
C ARG A 226 -2.09 -7.82 -15.20
N LEU A 227 -2.41 -6.52 -15.18
CA LEU A 227 -2.44 -5.70 -16.39
C LEU A 227 -1.03 -5.49 -16.98
N ALA A 228 -0.03 -5.28 -16.12
CA ALA A 228 1.37 -5.17 -16.51
C ALA A 228 1.90 -6.47 -17.12
N LEU A 229 1.48 -7.62 -16.61
CA LEU A 229 1.90 -8.94 -17.12
C LEU A 229 1.20 -9.30 -18.44
N SER A 230 -0.11 -9.06 -18.57
CA SER A 230 -0.87 -9.43 -19.78
C SER A 230 -0.64 -8.50 -20.97
N ALA A 231 -0.14 -7.28 -20.74
CA ALA A 231 0.07 -6.28 -21.78
C ALA A 231 1.44 -5.62 -21.66
N PHE A 232 2.46 -6.41 -21.31
CA PHE A 232 3.78 -5.90 -20.93
C PHE A 232 4.41 -4.99 -22.00
N ALA A 233 4.48 -5.45 -23.25
CA ALA A 233 5.07 -4.69 -24.34
C ALA A 233 4.35 -3.36 -24.59
N THR A 234 3.01 -3.37 -24.55
CA THR A 234 2.21 -2.14 -24.73
C THR A 234 2.35 -1.20 -23.53
N ALA A 235 2.38 -1.75 -22.31
CA ALA A 235 2.59 -0.98 -21.09
C ALA A 235 3.98 -0.33 -21.05
N LEU A 236 5.01 -1.00 -21.56
CA LEU A 236 6.37 -0.47 -21.59
C LEU A 236 6.49 0.78 -22.46
N VAL A 237 5.79 0.79 -23.60
CA VAL A 237 5.74 1.94 -24.51
C VAL A 237 4.86 3.06 -23.92
N ALA A 238 3.74 2.70 -23.28
CA ALA A 238 2.77 3.66 -22.79
C ALA A 238 3.14 4.28 -21.43
N ASP A 239 3.88 3.57 -20.57
CA ASP A 239 4.30 4.01 -19.23
C ASP A 239 5.83 3.87 -19.01
N PRO A 240 6.68 4.54 -19.82
CA PRO A 240 8.13 4.43 -19.69
C PRO A 240 8.64 5.05 -18.39
N ALA A 241 8.00 6.13 -17.93
CA ALA A 241 8.37 6.80 -16.68
C ALA A 241 7.99 5.95 -15.46
N GLY A 242 6.83 5.29 -15.48
CA GLY A 242 6.42 4.32 -14.46
C GLY A 242 7.40 3.15 -14.38
N PHE A 243 7.75 2.57 -15.52
CA PHE A 243 8.70 1.46 -15.59
C PHE A 243 10.09 1.86 -15.05
N ALA A 244 10.62 3.02 -15.46
CA ALA A 244 11.89 3.52 -14.97
C ALA A 244 11.90 3.80 -13.45
N SER A 245 10.74 4.06 -12.84
CA SER A 245 10.60 4.30 -11.40
C SER A 245 10.51 3.04 -10.55
N LEU A 246 10.37 1.85 -11.16
CA LEU A 246 10.22 0.59 -10.43
C LEU A 246 11.49 0.27 -9.61
N PRO A 247 11.35 -0.16 -8.34
CA PRO A 247 12.46 -0.68 -7.56
C PRO A 247 12.88 -2.06 -8.10
N SER A 248 14.15 -2.43 -7.89
CA SER A 248 14.71 -3.68 -8.41
C SER A 248 13.97 -4.93 -7.92
N ALA A 249 13.56 -4.96 -6.66
CA ALA A 249 12.77 -6.07 -6.11
C ALA A 249 11.45 -6.28 -6.86
N LEU A 250 10.71 -5.20 -7.11
CA LEU A 250 9.43 -5.28 -7.84
C LEU A 250 9.64 -5.65 -9.31
N LEU A 251 10.70 -5.13 -9.94
CA LEU A 251 11.06 -5.49 -11.31
C LEU A 251 11.41 -6.99 -11.39
N GLN A 252 12.23 -7.50 -10.49
CA GLN A 252 12.59 -8.91 -10.43
C GLN A 252 11.32 -9.79 -10.29
N GLU A 253 10.42 -9.45 -9.37
CA GLU A 253 9.16 -10.17 -9.19
C GLU A 253 8.25 -10.14 -10.43
N LEU A 254 8.29 -9.08 -11.25
CA LEU A 254 7.54 -9.00 -12.49
C LEU A 254 8.16 -9.87 -13.59
N LEU A 255 9.49 -9.84 -13.71
CA LEU A 255 10.22 -10.57 -14.75
C LEU A 255 10.24 -12.09 -14.47
N GLU A 256 10.27 -12.50 -13.21
CA GLU A 256 10.20 -13.92 -12.81
C GLU A 256 8.79 -14.52 -12.94
N ASP A 257 7.74 -13.70 -13.07
CA ASP A 257 6.36 -14.20 -13.09
C ASP A 257 6.09 -15.02 -14.37
N VAL A 258 5.63 -16.26 -14.18
CA VAL A 258 5.35 -17.20 -15.28
C VAL A 258 4.25 -16.67 -16.23
N ARG A 259 3.39 -15.77 -15.75
CA ARG A 259 2.28 -15.20 -16.51
C ARG A 259 2.67 -13.98 -17.35
N LEU A 260 3.94 -13.64 -17.43
CA LEU A 260 4.42 -12.56 -18.28
C LEU A 260 4.14 -12.89 -19.76
N GLU A 261 3.27 -12.11 -20.39
CA GLU A 261 2.90 -12.27 -21.79
C GLU A 261 3.79 -11.36 -22.65
N VAL A 262 4.72 -11.98 -23.37
CA VAL A 262 5.61 -11.32 -24.34
C VAL A 262 5.68 -12.16 -25.62
N GLU A 263 5.77 -11.48 -26.78
CA GLU A 263 5.94 -12.17 -28.06
C GLU A 263 7.35 -12.75 -28.20
N GLU A 264 8.36 -11.98 -27.75
CA GLU A 264 9.75 -12.39 -27.75
C GLU A 264 10.41 -12.08 -26.41
N GLU A 265 11.18 -13.03 -25.87
CA GLU A 265 11.99 -12.83 -24.67
C GLU A 265 13.04 -11.70 -24.85
N PHE A 266 13.40 -11.41 -26.11
CA PHE A 266 14.29 -10.30 -26.43
C PHE A 266 13.72 -8.92 -26.05
N GLU A 267 12.39 -8.79 -25.98
CA GLU A 267 11.75 -7.56 -25.48
C GLU A 267 11.97 -7.37 -23.98
N VAL A 268 11.97 -8.46 -23.21
CA VAL A 268 12.27 -8.45 -21.78
C VAL A 268 13.71 -7.99 -21.54
N PHE A 269 14.64 -8.52 -22.34
CA PHE A 269 16.03 -8.06 -22.33
C PHE A 269 16.15 -6.56 -22.64
N LYS A 270 15.50 -6.08 -23.71
CA LYS A 270 15.49 -4.64 -24.03
C LYS A 270 14.90 -3.82 -22.89
N ALA A 271 13.79 -4.25 -22.29
CA ALA A 271 13.18 -3.54 -21.17
C ALA A 271 14.17 -3.41 -20.01
N LEU A 272 14.85 -4.51 -19.65
CA LEU A 272 15.85 -4.53 -18.60
C LEU A 272 17.02 -3.58 -18.90
N THR A 273 17.53 -3.55 -20.14
CA THR A 273 18.64 -2.63 -20.49
C THR A 273 18.21 -1.17 -20.41
N HIS A 274 16.99 -0.83 -20.85
CA HIS A 274 16.45 0.53 -20.72
C HIS A 274 16.28 0.93 -19.25
N TRP A 275 15.85 0.01 -18.38
CA TRP A 275 15.72 0.28 -16.94
C TRP A 275 17.06 0.55 -16.27
N VAL A 276 18.11 -0.20 -16.62
CA VAL A 276 19.46 0.04 -16.10
C VAL A 276 20.04 1.34 -16.65
N GLN A 277 19.87 1.61 -17.95
CA GLN A 277 20.36 2.84 -18.57
C GLN A 277 19.70 4.11 -18.00
N ALA A 278 18.46 4.03 -17.54
CA ALA A 278 17.77 5.15 -16.90
C ALA A 278 18.47 5.64 -15.61
N ASP A 279 19.22 4.77 -14.92
CA ASP A 279 20.08 5.15 -13.79
C ASP A 279 21.28 4.19 -13.68
N ALA A 280 22.21 4.35 -14.62
CA ALA A 280 23.36 3.46 -14.74
C ALA A 280 24.25 3.47 -13.48
N ALA A 281 24.29 4.59 -12.74
CA ALA A 281 25.16 4.73 -11.57
C ALA A 281 24.74 3.82 -10.41
N SER A 282 23.43 3.68 -10.16
CA SER A 282 22.93 2.86 -9.04
C SER A 282 22.53 1.44 -9.47
N ARG A 283 22.20 1.23 -10.75
CA ARG A 283 21.58 -0.01 -11.25
C ARG A 283 22.54 -0.96 -11.95
N ALA A 284 23.70 -0.49 -12.43
CA ALA A 284 24.65 -1.35 -13.15
C ALA A 284 25.09 -2.58 -12.32
N ALA A 285 25.28 -2.42 -11.01
CA ALA A 285 25.66 -3.53 -10.12
C ALA A 285 24.56 -4.59 -9.93
N GLN A 286 23.30 -4.25 -10.20
CA GLN A 286 22.14 -5.13 -10.03
C GLN A 286 21.79 -5.88 -11.32
N PHE A 287 22.31 -5.42 -12.46
CA PHE A 287 22.02 -5.97 -13.78
C PHE A 287 22.33 -7.47 -13.91
N PRO A 288 23.47 -8.02 -13.46
CA PRO A 288 23.76 -9.45 -13.62
C PRO A 288 22.76 -10.35 -12.89
N GLN A 289 22.33 -9.92 -11.70
CA GLN A 289 21.32 -10.65 -10.92
C GLN A 289 19.97 -10.64 -11.63
N LEU A 290 19.54 -9.47 -12.13
CA LEU A 290 18.28 -9.32 -12.85
C LEU A 290 18.27 -10.03 -14.21
N LEU A 291 19.41 -10.07 -14.91
CA LEU A 291 19.56 -10.78 -16.18
C LEU A 291 19.39 -12.29 -15.98
N GLY A 292 20.07 -12.88 -14.98
CA GLY A 292 20.00 -14.32 -14.72
C GLY A 292 18.65 -14.77 -14.13
N ALA A 293 17.99 -13.91 -13.35
CA ALA A 293 16.71 -14.23 -12.72
C ALA A 293 15.50 -13.93 -13.61
N GLY A 294 15.55 -12.82 -14.36
CA GLY A 294 14.40 -12.29 -15.07
C GLY A 294 14.36 -12.56 -16.57
N VAL A 295 15.49 -12.84 -17.23
CA VAL A 295 15.52 -13.12 -18.67
C VAL A 295 15.82 -14.59 -18.92
N ARG A 296 14.90 -15.28 -19.57
CA ARG A 296 15.04 -16.68 -19.96
C ARG A 296 15.94 -16.78 -21.19
N LEU A 297 17.25 -16.67 -20.99
CA LEU A 297 18.26 -16.72 -22.05
C LEU A 297 18.11 -17.94 -22.98
N GLU A 298 17.60 -19.05 -22.44
CA GLU A 298 17.28 -20.29 -23.16
C GLU A 298 16.15 -20.18 -24.20
N GLN A 299 15.30 -19.15 -24.11
CA GLN A 299 14.21 -18.88 -25.04
C GLN A 299 14.61 -17.92 -26.17
N LEU A 300 15.82 -17.35 -26.12
CA LEU A 300 16.34 -16.48 -27.17
C LEU A 300 16.83 -17.28 -28.36
N THR A 301 16.61 -16.74 -29.56
CA THR A 301 17.22 -17.27 -30.79
C THR A 301 18.73 -17.00 -30.80
N PRO A 302 19.54 -17.80 -31.52
CA PRO A 302 20.99 -17.56 -31.63
C PRO A 302 21.35 -16.14 -32.10
N ASP A 303 20.58 -15.59 -33.03
CA ASP A 303 20.78 -14.21 -33.54
C ASP A 303 20.48 -13.15 -32.46
N GLN A 304 19.47 -13.39 -31.61
CA GLN A 304 19.17 -12.50 -30.48
C GLN A 304 20.22 -12.64 -29.38
N LEU A 305 20.70 -13.85 -29.11
CA LEU A 305 21.75 -14.09 -28.12
C LEU A 305 23.08 -13.43 -28.53
N HIS A 306 23.40 -13.42 -29.82
CA HIS A 306 24.53 -12.65 -30.34
C HIS A 306 24.36 -11.13 -30.12
N LYS A 307 23.14 -10.60 -30.29
CA LYS A 307 22.83 -9.19 -29.98
C LYS A 307 22.95 -8.88 -28.48
N VAL A 308 22.60 -9.84 -27.62
CA VAL A 308 22.77 -9.72 -26.16
C VAL A 308 24.25 -9.68 -25.79
N ASP A 309 25.07 -10.57 -26.36
CA ASP A 309 26.52 -10.64 -26.13
C ASP A 309 27.24 -9.36 -26.55
N LEU A 310 26.81 -8.76 -27.67
CA LEU A 310 27.36 -7.49 -28.18
C LEU A 310 26.94 -6.26 -27.36
N HIS A 311 26.00 -6.36 -26.43
CA HIS A 311 25.49 -5.19 -25.71
C HIS A 311 26.50 -4.71 -24.66
N ASP A 312 26.77 -3.40 -24.60
CA ASP A 312 27.80 -2.80 -23.73
C ASP A 312 27.68 -3.20 -22.25
N LEU A 313 26.46 -3.30 -21.72
CA LEU A 313 26.20 -3.73 -20.34
C LEU A 313 26.55 -5.19 -20.06
N VAL A 314 26.48 -6.05 -21.08
CA VAL A 314 26.82 -7.48 -20.97
C VAL A 314 28.31 -7.65 -21.18
N ALA A 315 28.88 -7.04 -22.22
CA ALA A 315 30.31 -7.06 -22.49
C ALA A 315 31.16 -6.44 -21.36
N GLY A 316 30.59 -5.50 -20.60
CA GLY A 316 31.24 -4.86 -19.47
C GLY A 316 31.30 -5.71 -18.19
N ASP A 317 30.52 -6.78 -18.06
CA ASP A 317 30.49 -7.63 -16.85
C ASP A 317 30.74 -9.10 -17.19
N MET A 318 31.85 -9.64 -16.68
CA MET A 318 32.26 -11.02 -16.87
C MET A 318 31.20 -12.05 -16.42
N LYS A 319 30.35 -11.72 -15.44
CA LYS A 319 29.28 -12.62 -15.00
C LYS A 319 28.18 -12.75 -16.06
N CYS A 320 27.82 -11.63 -16.68
CA CYS A 320 26.83 -11.61 -17.76
C CYS A 320 27.34 -12.38 -18.99
N VAL A 321 28.60 -12.16 -19.36
CA VAL A 321 29.26 -12.90 -20.44
C VAL A 321 29.28 -14.40 -20.14
N HIS A 322 29.64 -14.81 -18.91
CA HIS A 322 29.64 -16.22 -18.54
C HIS A 322 28.26 -16.86 -18.71
N MET A 323 27.19 -16.21 -18.24
CA MET A 323 25.82 -16.73 -18.39
C MET A 323 25.42 -16.88 -19.87
N VAL A 324 25.75 -15.89 -20.70
CA VAL A 324 25.47 -15.92 -22.14
C VAL A 324 26.26 -17.04 -22.83
N VAL A 325 27.56 -17.16 -22.57
CA VAL A 325 28.41 -18.20 -23.15
C VAL A 325 27.96 -19.60 -22.73
N GLU A 326 27.63 -19.80 -21.46
CA GLU A 326 27.11 -21.07 -20.94
C GLU A 326 25.84 -21.49 -21.70
N THR A 327 24.90 -20.56 -21.89
CA THR A 327 23.67 -20.83 -22.65
C THR A 327 23.93 -21.09 -24.14
N VAL A 328 24.87 -20.37 -24.78
CA VAL A 328 25.30 -20.63 -26.16
C VAL A 328 25.92 -22.02 -26.30
N LEU A 329 26.78 -22.42 -25.35
CA LEU A 329 27.40 -23.74 -25.33
C LEU A 329 26.35 -24.85 -25.18
N ASP A 330 25.37 -24.67 -24.30
CA ASP A 330 24.25 -25.60 -24.15
C ASP A 330 23.44 -25.77 -25.46
N PHE A 331 23.20 -24.67 -26.18
CA PHE A 331 22.56 -24.68 -27.50
C PHE A 331 23.33 -25.52 -28.52
N HIS A 332 24.66 -25.47 -28.50
CA HIS A 332 25.51 -26.22 -29.43
C HIS A 332 25.77 -27.67 -29.01
N LEU A 333 25.75 -27.97 -27.71
CA LEU A 333 26.06 -29.29 -27.16
C LEU A 333 24.83 -30.24 -27.09
N THR A 334 23.60 -29.73 -27.06
CA THR A 334 22.37 -30.55 -27.00
C THR A 334 21.34 -30.19 -28.10
N PRO A 335 21.61 -30.51 -29.38
CA PRO A 335 20.72 -30.14 -30.48
C PRO A 335 19.34 -30.87 -30.48
N ASP A 336 19.18 -32.02 -29.81
CA ASP A 336 18.06 -32.94 -30.06
C ASP A 336 16.93 -32.96 -29.01
N THR A 337 17.09 -32.41 -27.80
CA THR A 337 16.06 -32.54 -26.75
C THR A 337 15.07 -31.38 -26.66
N ARG A 338 15.36 -30.20 -27.23
CA ARG A 338 14.50 -29.00 -27.09
C ARG A 338 13.55 -28.73 -28.28
N ARG A 339 13.76 -29.31 -29.47
CA ARG A 339 12.88 -29.11 -30.64
C ARG A 339 11.49 -29.76 -30.54
N ARG A 340 11.21 -30.59 -29.52
CA ARG A 340 9.90 -31.27 -29.35
C ARG A 340 8.94 -30.64 -28.34
N GLY A 341 9.31 -29.55 -27.65
CA GLY A 341 8.43 -28.90 -26.65
C GLY A 341 7.68 -27.66 -27.15
N LEU A 342 7.91 -27.21 -28.38
CA LEU A 342 7.58 -25.85 -28.82
C LEU A 342 6.16 -25.65 -29.42
N PHE A 343 5.29 -26.67 -29.44
CA PHE A 343 3.88 -26.50 -29.83
C PHE A 343 2.97 -27.53 -29.15
N ASP A 344 2.73 -27.41 -27.85
CA ASP A 344 1.49 -27.96 -27.26
C ASP A 344 1.10 -27.24 -25.97
N GLN A 345 0.84 -25.92 -26.06
CA GLN A 345 -0.03 -25.23 -25.11
C GLN A 345 -0.87 -24.18 -25.87
N GLY A 346 -1.89 -24.69 -26.56
CA GLY A 346 -3.06 -23.96 -27.06
C GLY A 346 -4.34 -24.65 -26.56
N PRO A 347 -5.49 -23.97 -26.49
CA PRO A 347 -6.51 -24.23 -25.48
C PRO A 347 -7.24 -25.56 -25.70
N HIS A 348 -7.41 -26.33 -24.63
CA HIS A 348 -8.37 -27.44 -24.60
C HIS A 348 -9.78 -26.90 -24.83
N ARG A 349 -10.19 -26.90 -26.09
CA ARG A 349 -11.57 -26.74 -26.55
C ARG A 349 -12.21 -28.12 -26.38
N VAL A 350 -13.00 -28.28 -25.31
CA VAL A 350 -13.88 -29.44 -25.16
C VAL A 350 -15.13 -29.11 -25.98
N GLU A 351 -15.22 -29.70 -27.17
CA GLU A 351 -16.48 -29.79 -27.92
C GLU A 351 -17.06 -31.19 -27.75
N ASP A 352 -18.38 -31.18 -27.58
CA ASP A 352 -19.27 -32.27 -27.20
C ASP A 352 -19.33 -33.41 -28.22
N GLY A 353 -19.64 -34.61 -27.72
CA GLY A 353 -19.97 -35.78 -28.51
C GLY A 353 -20.76 -36.80 -27.68
N GLU A 354 -22.08 -36.76 -27.83
CA GLU A 354 -23.08 -37.59 -27.18
C GLU A 354 -22.89 -39.10 -27.42
N SER A 355 -23.18 -39.92 -26.39
CA SER A 355 -24.10 -41.08 -26.53
C SER A 355 -24.41 -41.72 -25.17
N SER A 356 -25.63 -41.47 -24.72
CA SER A 356 -26.60 -42.30 -24.00
C SER A 356 -26.16 -43.67 -23.46
N GLN A 357 -26.34 -43.91 -22.15
CA GLN A 357 -27.53 -44.63 -21.62
C GLN A 357 -27.51 -44.76 -20.08
N GLU A 358 -28.57 -44.19 -19.49
CA GLU A 358 -29.42 -44.64 -18.36
C GLU A 358 -28.86 -45.33 -17.10
N GLY A 359 -29.25 -44.80 -15.93
CA GLY A 359 -29.15 -45.52 -14.65
C GLY A 359 -29.39 -44.70 -13.38
N HIS A 360 -30.64 -44.25 -13.19
CA HIS A 360 -31.32 -43.76 -11.98
C HIS A 360 -30.61 -43.59 -10.60
N ALA A 361 -30.97 -42.46 -9.97
CA ALA A 361 -31.40 -42.25 -8.57
C ALA A 361 -30.43 -41.56 -7.58
N GLY A 362 -30.93 -40.52 -6.92
CA GLY A 362 -30.56 -40.21 -5.54
C GLY A 362 -30.27 -38.75 -5.21
N LEU A 363 -31.29 -38.06 -4.68
CA LEU A 363 -31.23 -36.80 -3.94
C LEU A 363 -30.04 -36.68 -2.97
N SER A 364 -29.46 -35.47 -2.84
CA SER A 364 -29.44 -34.71 -1.57
C SER A 364 -28.40 -33.57 -1.57
N VAL A 365 -28.93 -32.40 -1.20
CA VAL A 365 -28.30 -31.16 -0.71
C VAL A 365 -27.20 -31.41 0.34
N GLY A 366 -26.16 -30.56 0.37
CA GLY A 366 -25.31 -30.42 1.56
C GLY A 366 -23.91 -29.82 1.34
N CYS A 367 -23.82 -28.50 1.13
CA CYS A 367 -22.57 -27.76 1.25
C CYS A 367 -22.11 -27.72 2.73
N HIS A 368 -20.98 -28.33 3.06
CA HIS A 368 -20.22 -28.04 4.28
C HIS A 368 -18.73 -27.98 3.95
N ALA A 369 -18.23 -26.75 3.70
CA ALA A 369 -16.81 -26.47 3.63
C ALA A 369 -16.23 -26.39 5.05
N LEU A 370 -15.21 -27.22 5.28
CA LEU A 370 -14.46 -27.37 6.52
C LEU A 370 -13.66 -26.12 6.86
N VAL A 371 -14.08 -25.43 7.93
CA VAL A 371 -13.31 -24.43 8.66
C VAL A 371 -12.23 -25.16 9.47
N LYS A 372 -10.95 -25.05 9.07
CA LYS A 372 -9.82 -25.44 9.93
C LYS A 372 -9.61 -24.39 11.01
N ARG A 373 -9.94 -24.74 12.26
CA ARG A 373 -9.53 -24.02 13.48
C ARG A 373 -8.08 -24.38 13.83
N PRO A 374 -7.26 -23.44 14.33
CA PRO A 374 -5.97 -23.76 14.95
C PRO A 374 -6.14 -24.15 16.42
N VAL A 375 -5.40 -25.17 16.86
CA VAL A 375 -5.35 -25.64 18.26
C VAL A 375 -4.16 -24.97 18.97
N PRO A 376 -4.28 -24.54 20.25
CA PRO A 376 -3.27 -23.74 20.93
C PRO A 376 -2.30 -24.56 21.80
N GLY A 377 -1.09 -24.01 21.96
CA GLY A 377 -0.31 -24.04 23.21
C GLY A 377 0.68 -25.20 23.40
N GLN A 378 1.98 -24.88 23.44
CA GLN A 378 2.72 -24.88 24.71
C GLN A 378 4.09 -24.20 24.58
N ALA A 379 4.36 -23.35 25.57
CA ALA A 379 5.57 -22.58 25.76
C ALA A 379 6.72 -23.46 26.28
N VAL A 380 7.95 -23.12 25.89
CA VAL A 380 9.14 -23.43 26.70
C VAL A 380 10.04 -22.21 26.77
N PHE A 381 10.25 -21.76 28.01
CA PHE A 381 11.23 -20.81 28.51
C PHE A 381 12.62 -20.95 27.87
N ARG A 382 13.29 -19.82 27.59
CA ARG A 382 14.70 -19.63 27.96
C ARG A 382 15.03 -18.15 28.13
N SER A 383 15.51 -17.84 29.32
CA SER A 383 15.90 -16.52 29.79
C SER A 383 17.43 -16.43 29.88
N GLN A 384 17.93 -15.19 29.76
CA GLN A 384 19.22 -14.64 30.21
C GLN A 384 20.51 -14.89 29.41
N LYS A 385 21.10 -13.78 28.94
CA LYS A 385 22.34 -13.15 29.47
C LYS A 385 22.53 -11.78 28.79
N ARG A 386 22.29 -10.66 29.50
CA ARG A 386 23.30 -9.80 30.14
C ARG A 386 24.62 -9.68 29.37
N LEU A 387 24.84 -8.51 28.77
CA LEU A 387 26.16 -7.91 28.62
C LEU A 387 26.07 -6.47 29.12
N ARG A 388 26.80 -6.20 30.21
CA ARG A 388 27.27 -4.88 30.62
C ARG A 388 28.55 -4.63 29.83
N PHE A 389 28.71 -3.44 29.26
CA PHE A 389 29.78 -2.50 29.55
C PHE A 389 29.31 -1.10 29.17
#